data_AF-A0A1G7M0B4-F1
#
_entry.id   AF-A0A1G7M0B4-F1
#
_cell.length_a   1.000
_cell.length_b   1.000
_cell.length_c   1.000
_cell.angle_alpha   90.00
_cell.angle_beta   90.00
_cell.angle_gamma   90.00
#
_symmetry.space_group_name_H-M   'P 1'
#
loop_
_entity.id
_entity.type
_entity.pdbx_description
1 polymer ?
#
loop_
_entity_poly.entity_id
_entity_poly.type
_entity_poly.pdbx_seq_one_letter_code
_entity_poly.pdbx_strand_id
1 'polypeptide(L)'
;MAWDTVAAEGGDVALGYRLASLIRAAGFAIEHARSEGVLIQPWEESFLPTLMQVMLPRMIEKGVVRKGELDLDTLAHRIDEEHRAADGTIFWDLAFLVSGRHKSDR
;
A
#
# COMPACT_ATOMS: atom_id res chain seq x y z
N MET A 1 0.84 -4.64 -9.95
CA MET A 1 1.24 -5.97 -9.40
C MET A 1 0.72 -6.16 -7.98
N ALA A 2 1.25 -5.42 -6.99
CA ALA A 2 0.82 -5.56 -5.58
C ALA A 2 -0.66 -5.20 -5.38
N TRP A 3 -1.08 -4.02 -5.85
CA TRP A 3 -2.47 -3.57 -5.71
C TRP A 3 -3.45 -4.37 -6.57
N ASP A 4 -3.03 -4.85 -7.74
CA ASP A 4 -3.85 -5.77 -8.56
C ASP A 4 -4.12 -7.09 -7.82
N THR A 5 -3.14 -7.55 -7.04
CA THR A 5 -3.30 -8.75 -6.19
C THR A 5 -4.30 -8.49 -5.07
N VAL A 6 -4.19 -7.33 -4.39
CA VAL A 6 -5.18 -6.91 -3.38
C VAL A 6 -6.58 -6.83 -3.98
N ALA A 7 -6.73 -6.29 -5.19
CA ALA A 7 -8.02 -6.24 -5.89
C ALA A 7 -8.53 -7.64 -6.26
N ALA A 8 -7.66 -8.54 -6.75
CA ALA A 8 -8.00 -9.92 -7.08
C ALA A 8 -8.40 -10.77 -5.86
N GLU A 9 -7.95 -10.38 -4.66
CA GLU A 9 -8.38 -10.95 -3.38
C GLU A 9 -9.72 -10.37 -2.88
N GLY A 10 -10.34 -9.45 -3.62
CA GLY A 10 -11.58 -8.77 -3.23
C GLY A 10 -11.35 -7.54 -2.34
N GLY A 11 -10.10 -7.10 -2.18
CA GLY A 11 -9.75 -5.88 -1.48
C GLY A 11 -10.17 -4.63 -2.25
N ASP A 12 -10.67 -3.63 -1.53
CA ASP A 12 -11.03 -2.34 -2.09
C ASP A 12 -9.83 -1.39 -2.09
N VAL A 13 -9.10 -1.34 -3.20
CA VAL A 13 -7.90 -0.51 -3.37
C VAL A 13 -8.19 1.01 -3.31
N ALA A 14 -9.47 1.41 -3.39
CA ALA A 14 -9.90 2.79 -3.26
C ALA A 14 -10.52 3.11 -1.89
N LEU A 15 -10.43 2.20 -0.91
CA LEU A 15 -11.06 2.34 0.40
C LEU A 15 -10.63 3.65 1.09
N GLY A 16 -9.33 3.97 1.08
CA GLY A 16 -8.77 5.17 1.71
C GLY A 16 -9.50 6.45 1.33
N TYR A 17 -9.83 6.62 0.04
CA TYR A 17 -10.55 7.77 -0.48
C TYR A 17 -12.03 7.84 -0.04
N ARG A 18 -12.60 6.71 0.38
CA ARG A 18 -14.01 6.62 0.81
C ARG A 18 -14.19 6.63 2.33
N LEU A 19 -13.11 6.51 3.10
CA LEU A 19 -13.16 6.41 4.57
C LEU A 19 -13.98 7.53 5.22
N ALA A 20 -13.79 8.79 4.81
CA ALA A 20 -14.53 9.92 5.39
C ALA A 20 -16.05 9.79 5.16
N SER A 21 -16.46 9.37 3.96
CA SER A 21 -17.86 9.15 3.61
C SER A 21 -18.44 7.97 4.39
N LEU A 22 -17.69 6.88 4.53
CA LEU A 22 -18.11 5.69 5.28
C LEU A 22 -18.31 6.01 6.77
N ILE A 23 -17.36 6.73 7.40
CA ILE A 23 -17.46 7.11 8.81
C ILE A 23 -18.66 8.06 9.05
N ARG A 24 -18.93 9.00 8.12
CA ARG A 24 -20.14 9.83 8.19
C ARG A 24 -21.42 9.03 8.08
N ALA A 25 -21.47 8.07 7.14
CA ALA A 25 -22.63 7.20 6.95
C ALA A 25 -22.90 6.33 8.18
N ALA A 26 -21.86 5.97 8.93
CA ALA A 26 -21.94 5.27 10.21
C ALA A 26 -22.41 6.15 11.39
N GLY A 27 -22.78 7.42 11.16
CA GLY A 27 -23.37 8.28 12.20
C GLY A 27 -22.38 9.17 12.96
N PHE A 28 -21.10 9.16 12.59
CA PHE A 28 -20.08 9.99 13.23
C PHE A 28 -20.00 11.39 12.60
N ALA A 29 -19.66 12.39 13.41
CA ALA A 29 -19.17 13.67 12.94
C ALA A 29 -17.65 13.57 12.75
N ILE A 30 -17.13 13.92 11.57
CA ILE A 30 -15.69 13.85 11.28
C ILE A 30 -14.95 14.91 12.10
N GLU A 31 -13.94 14.48 12.84
CA GLU A 31 -13.03 15.36 13.59
C GLU A 31 -11.73 15.54 12.82
N HIS A 32 -11.20 14.46 12.23
CA HIS A 32 -10.00 14.49 11.41
C HIS A 32 -10.19 13.67 10.14
N ALA A 33 -9.72 14.20 9.02
CA ALA A 33 -9.56 13.48 7.76
C ALA A 33 -8.28 13.99 7.09
N ARG A 34 -7.26 13.14 7.03
CA ARG A 34 -5.96 13.48 6.43
C ARG A 34 -5.38 12.31 5.68
N SER A 35 -4.52 12.62 4.72
CA SER A 35 -3.66 11.67 4.04
C SER A 35 -2.21 12.12 4.16
N GLU A 36 -1.32 11.19 4.38
CA GLU A 36 0.12 11.43 4.49
C GLU A 36 0.85 10.59 3.43
N GLY A 37 1.77 11.23 2.71
CA GLY A 37 2.62 10.53 1.74
C GLY A 37 3.74 9.78 2.46
N VAL A 38 3.86 8.50 2.18
CA VAL A 38 4.98 7.67 2.63
C VAL A 38 6.10 7.81 1.61
N LEU A 39 7.22 8.36 2.06
CA LEU A 39 8.40 8.56 1.26
C LEU A 39 9.48 7.56 1.68
N ILE A 40 10.20 7.01 0.73
CA ILE A 40 11.41 6.21 0.99
C ILE A 40 12.59 7.01 0.45
N GLN A 41 13.54 7.34 1.33
CA GLN A 41 14.69 8.16 0.96
C GLN A 41 15.79 7.33 0.29
N PRO A 42 16.66 7.95 -0.52
CA PRO A 42 17.75 7.24 -1.20
C PRO A 42 18.73 6.52 -0.24
N TRP A 43 18.88 7.02 0.98
CA TRP A 43 19.78 6.48 2.00
C TRP A 43 19.11 5.47 2.95
N GLU A 44 17.81 5.23 2.81
CA GLU A 44 17.08 4.25 3.61
C GLU A 44 17.08 2.91 2.90
N GLU A 45 17.18 1.83 3.68
CA GLU A 45 16.93 0.49 3.15
C GLU A 45 15.46 0.40 2.70
N SER A 46 15.27 -0.05 1.47
CA SER A 46 13.93 -0.16 0.90
C SER A 46 13.22 -1.35 1.52
N PHE A 47 11.99 -1.18 2.01
CA PHE A 47 11.18 -2.32 2.48
C PHE A 47 10.53 -3.09 1.32
N LEU A 48 10.67 -2.57 0.09
CA LEU A 48 10.03 -3.08 -1.11
C LEU A 48 10.44 -4.52 -1.48
N PRO A 49 11.72 -4.92 -1.34
CA PRO A 49 12.12 -6.32 -1.49
C PRO A 49 11.34 -7.27 -0.58
N THR A 50 11.25 -6.93 0.72
CA THR A 50 10.51 -7.73 1.70
C THR A 50 9.02 -7.80 1.36
N LEU A 51 8.42 -6.67 0.97
CA LEU A 51 7.03 -6.65 0.53
C LEU A 51 6.83 -7.58 -0.68
N MET A 52 7.74 -7.58 -1.65
CA MET A 52 7.65 -8.42 -2.84
C MET A 52 7.77 -9.91 -2.53
N GLN A 53 8.63 -10.29 -1.59
CA GLN A 53 8.71 -11.67 -1.09
C GLN A 53 7.39 -12.13 -0.47
N VAL A 54 6.73 -11.27 0.32
CA VAL A 54 5.44 -11.60 0.96
C VAL A 54 4.30 -11.63 -0.06
N MET A 55 4.33 -10.74 -1.06
CA MET A 55 3.24 -10.63 -2.02
C MET A 55 3.31 -11.70 -3.11
N LEU A 56 4.50 -12.14 -3.55
CA LEU A 56 4.62 -13.03 -4.71
C LEU A 56 3.81 -14.33 -4.61
N PRO A 57 3.80 -15.08 -3.50
CA PRO A 57 2.97 -16.27 -3.38
C PRO A 57 1.49 -15.97 -3.63
N ARG A 58 0.99 -14.83 -3.14
CA ARG A 58 -0.38 -14.35 -3.34
C ARG A 58 -0.63 -13.96 -4.79
N MET A 59 0.33 -13.30 -5.44
CA MET A 59 0.24 -12.95 -6.86
C MET A 59 0.11 -14.20 -7.73
N ILE A 60 0.90 -15.24 -7.45
CA ILE A 60 0.87 -16.52 -8.16
C ILE A 60 -0.48 -17.22 -7.92
N GLU A 61 -0.94 -17.27 -6.68
CA GLU A 61 -2.23 -17.88 -6.33
C GLU A 61 -3.40 -17.22 -7.07
N LYS A 62 -3.38 -15.89 -7.19
CA LYS A 62 -4.42 -15.13 -7.91
C LYS A 62 -4.18 -15.01 -9.41
N GLY A 63 -3.12 -15.64 -9.93
CA GLY A 63 -2.80 -15.62 -11.37
C GLY A 63 -2.36 -14.26 -11.91
N VAL A 64 -1.98 -13.32 -11.03
CA VAL A 64 -1.44 -12.00 -11.39
C VAL A 64 -0.03 -12.15 -11.98
N VAL A 65 0.72 -13.18 -11.52
CA VAL A 65 2.05 -13.54 -12.02
C VAL A 65 2.11 -15.04 -12.25
N ARG A 66 2.79 -15.51 -13.30
CA ARG A 66 2.99 -16.95 -13.53
C ARG A 66 4.12 -17.48 -12.65
N LYS A 67 3.99 -18.74 -12.23
CA LYS A 67 5.07 -19.42 -11.48
C LYS A 67 6.35 -19.48 -12.31
N GLY A 68 7.47 -19.05 -11.73
CA GLY A 68 8.78 -19.03 -12.38
C GLY A 68 9.02 -17.83 -13.32
N GLU A 69 8.04 -16.92 -13.44
CA GLU A 69 8.20 -15.66 -14.18
C GLU A 69 9.08 -14.65 -13.43
N LEU A 70 9.08 -14.73 -12.09
CA LEU A 70 9.90 -13.90 -11.22
C LEU A 70 10.76 -14.78 -10.31
N ASP A 71 12.05 -14.46 -10.27
CA ASP A 71 12.98 -14.93 -9.25
C ASP A 71 13.05 -13.90 -8.12
N LEU A 72 12.71 -14.31 -6.90
CA LEU A 72 12.59 -13.43 -5.73
C LEU A 72 13.93 -12.83 -5.30
N ASP A 73 15.00 -13.62 -5.35
CA ASP A 73 16.31 -13.17 -4.88
C ASP A 73 16.86 -12.13 -5.86
N THR A 74 16.72 -12.41 -7.16
CA THR A 74 17.09 -11.48 -8.22
C THR A 74 16.20 -10.22 -8.22
N LEU A 75 14.89 -10.36 -7.96
CA LEU A 75 13.96 -9.22 -7.93
C LEU A 75 14.26 -8.28 -6.75
N ALA A 76 14.52 -8.83 -5.55
CA ALA A 76 14.89 -8.07 -4.37
C ALA A 76 16.16 -7.23 -4.63
N HIS A 77 17.21 -7.88 -5.13
CA HIS A 77 18.47 -7.22 -5.43
C HIS A 77 18.30 -6.09 -6.45
N ARG A 78 17.53 -6.34 -7.51
CA ARG A 78 17.27 -5.33 -8.54
C ARG A 78 16.49 -4.12 -8.02
N ILE A 79 15.51 -4.33 -7.16
CA ILE A 79 14.75 -3.22 -6.55
C ILE A 79 15.68 -2.35 -5.70
N ASP A 80 16.57 -2.96 -4.92
CA ASP A 80 17.55 -2.20 -4.12
C ASP A 80 18.58 -1.48 -4.96
N GLU A 81 19.03 -2.08 -6.07
CA GLU A 81 19.91 -1.44 -7.03
C GLU A 81 19.24 -0.28 -7.74
N GLU A 82 18.00 -0.46 -8.23
CA GLU A 82 17.22 0.58 -8.88
C GLU A 82 16.94 1.75 -7.92
N HIS A 83 16.61 1.46 -6.66
CA HIS A 83 16.44 2.45 -5.60
C HIS A 83 17.73 3.27 -5.40
N ARG A 84 18.88 2.58 -5.22
CA ARG A 84 20.17 3.24 -5.02
C ARG A 84 20.64 4.02 -6.25
N ALA A 85 20.40 3.50 -7.45
CA ALA A 85 20.83 4.11 -8.70
C ALA A 85 20.01 5.36 -9.07
N ALA A 86 18.74 5.42 -8.66
CA ALA A 86 17.88 6.56 -8.94
C ALA A 86 18.28 7.82 -8.12
N ASP A 87 18.98 7.66 -6.99
CA ASP A 87 19.41 8.72 -6.05
C ASP A 87 18.29 9.73 -5.71
N GLY A 88 17.03 9.28 -5.77
CA GLY A 88 15.84 10.11 -5.66
C GLY A 88 14.84 9.56 -4.65
N THR A 89 14.11 10.46 -3.99
CA THR A 89 13.04 10.07 -3.06
C THR A 89 11.92 9.35 -3.81
N ILE A 90 11.54 8.16 -3.32
CA ILE A 90 10.39 7.42 -3.84
C ILE A 90 9.14 7.87 -3.09
N PHE A 91 8.12 8.31 -3.82
CA PHE A 91 6.77 8.42 -3.27
C PHE A 91 6.12 7.03 -3.34
N TRP A 92 6.07 6.36 -2.20
CA TRP A 92 5.70 4.95 -2.14
C TRP A 92 4.18 4.74 -2.02
N ASP A 93 3.55 5.37 -1.05
CA ASP A 93 2.13 5.12 -0.73
C ASP A 93 1.47 6.33 -0.05
N LEU A 94 0.15 6.29 0.09
CA LEU A 94 -0.65 7.23 0.87
C LEU A 94 -1.25 6.52 2.09
N ALA A 95 -0.87 6.97 3.28
CA ALA A 95 -1.52 6.58 4.52
C ALA A 95 -2.75 7.47 4.75
N PHE A 96 -3.91 6.87 5.04
CA PHE A 96 -5.14 7.60 5.32
C PHE A 96 -5.52 7.48 6.80
N LEU A 97 -5.89 8.61 7.42
CA LEU A 97 -6.46 8.65 8.75
C LEU A 97 -7.80 9.40 8.71
N VAL A 98 -8.84 8.76 9.22
CA VAL A 98 -10.14 9.39 9.46
C VAL A 98 -10.59 9.04 10.87
N SER A 99 -10.91 10.06 11.66
CA SER A 99 -11.52 9.90 12.98
C SER A 99 -12.80 10.71 13.07
N GLY A 100 -13.71 10.25 13.93
CA GLY A 100 -14.94 10.97 14.19
C GLY A 100 -15.50 10.65 15.57
N ARG A 101 -16.40 11.52 16.02
CA ARG A 101 -17.14 11.40 17.28
C ARG A 101 -18.56 10.94 17.00
N HIS A 102 -19.05 9.97 17.76
CA HIS A 102 -20.40 9.47 17.57
C HIS A 102 -21.41 10.53 18.05
N LYS A 103 -22.49 10.72 17.29
CA LYS A 103 -23.47 11.78 17.57
C LYS A 103 -24.23 11.60 18.89
N SER A 104 -24.27 10.39 19.43
CA SER A 104 -24.92 10.12 20.73
C SER A 104 -24.07 10.49 21.95
N ASP A 105 -22.80 10.90 21.76
CA ASP A 105 -21.90 11.34 22.84
C ASP A 105 -22.02 12.86 23.09
N ARG A 106 -23.14 13.47 22.71
CA ARG A 106 -23.38 14.92 22.77
C ARG A 106 -24.71 15.24 23.44
#